data_AF-B2WKF2-F1
#
_entry.id   AF-B2WKF2-F1
#
_cell.length_a   1.000
_cell.length_b   1.000
_cell.length_c   1.000
_cell.angle_alpha   90.00
_cell.angle_beta   90.00
_cell.angle_gamma   90.00
#
_symmetry.space_group_name_H-M   'P 1'
#
loop_
_entity.id
_entity.type
_entity.pdbx_description
1 polymer ?
#
loop_
_entity_poly.entity_id
_entity_poly.type
_entity_poly.pdbx_seq_one_letter_code
_entity_poly.pdbx_strand_id
1 'polypeptide(L)'
;MSATSPNQDAAPSYDRDAIVASIARYYELLSKMVSIKPKDIAYAGQGGRSDSMLSLSKLRLLGFNERMIDFIRHVPFSHSSDRPAFPYTTTRNYYTNLFRYPEEDYMLEDPHRTEMWPFPGAAGLETWWMLDTNNGELTPHGPSTEWEVPEDEEWRTSSPMPTTAYFEGLCEDLISLKMIPVPGGPGWDYWEIWTVPEGGHLEDRSSHNHAFLTWTNEAKTIYPRCHWPDLRYFQRARCRRLLLDLRKGFEAYEREGKAMSPRLPASTGDTEKRPPTPPVLELEEGYLDLYSPPSRILDD
;
A
#
# COMPACT_ATOMS: atom_id res chain seq x y z
N MET A 1 33.96 -10.21 42.90
CA MET A 1 32.66 -10.58 42.29
C MET A 1 32.19 -9.35 41.53
N SER A 2 32.51 -9.28 40.24
CA SER A 2 32.08 -8.16 39.38
C SER A 2 30.76 -8.55 38.75
N ALA A 3 29.70 -7.81 39.08
CA ALA A 3 28.41 -7.92 38.43
C ALA A 3 28.50 -7.23 37.08
N THR A 4 28.37 -8.01 36.01
CA THR A 4 28.24 -7.50 34.64
C THR A 4 26.86 -6.87 34.52
N SER A 5 26.80 -5.55 34.39
CA SER A 5 25.56 -4.85 34.01
C SER A 5 25.10 -5.33 32.62
N PRO A 6 23.80 -5.53 32.39
CA PRO A 6 23.29 -5.85 31.06
C PRO A 6 23.52 -4.65 30.14
N ASN A 7 24.18 -4.89 29.03
CA ASN A 7 24.42 -3.91 27.97
C ASN A 7 23.06 -3.53 27.36
N GLN A 8 22.52 -2.37 27.74
CA GLN A 8 21.19 -1.91 27.34
C GLN A 8 21.16 -1.12 26.01
N ASP A 9 22.28 -0.97 25.30
CA ASP A 9 22.36 -0.14 24.09
C ASP A 9 22.89 -0.91 22.86
N ALA A 10 22.31 -2.08 22.56
CA ALA A 10 22.44 -2.61 21.21
C ALA A 10 21.41 -1.89 20.33
N ALA A 11 21.85 -0.91 19.54
CA ALA A 11 21.02 -0.33 18.49
C ALA A 11 20.40 -1.47 17.65
N PRO A 12 19.13 -1.35 17.23
CA PRO A 12 18.50 -2.38 16.41
C PRO A 12 19.40 -2.65 15.21
N SER A 13 19.78 -3.93 15.05
CA SER A 13 20.55 -4.40 13.91
C SER A 13 19.61 -5.14 12.98
N TYR A 14 19.80 -4.95 11.67
CA TYR A 14 19.03 -5.68 10.68
C TYR A 14 19.12 -7.20 10.86
N ASP A 15 17.98 -7.83 11.16
CA ASP A 15 17.79 -9.27 11.21
C ASP A 15 16.68 -9.66 10.23
N ARG A 16 17.08 -10.15 9.05
CA ARG A 16 16.17 -10.58 7.99
C ARG A 16 15.16 -11.60 8.50
N ASP A 17 15.61 -12.61 9.25
CA ASP A 17 14.77 -13.74 9.62
C ASP A 17 13.75 -13.32 10.68
N ALA A 18 14.14 -12.48 11.63
CA ALA A 18 13.21 -11.89 12.59
C ALA A 18 12.14 -11.03 11.90
N ILE A 19 12.54 -10.18 10.94
CA ILE A 19 11.62 -9.33 10.18
C ILE A 19 10.68 -10.17 9.30
N VAL A 20 11.21 -11.14 8.56
CA VAL A 20 10.40 -12.05 7.73
C VAL A 20 9.41 -12.82 8.60
N ALA A 21 9.84 -13.29 9.78
CA ALA A 21 8.95 -13.95 10.73
C ALA A 21 7.85 -13.02 11.25
N SER A 22 8.15 -11.75 11.57
CA SER A 22 7.13 -10.80 12.04
C SER A 22 6.10 -10.50 10.96
N ILE A 23 6.54 -10.29 9.71
CA ILE A 23 5.64 -10.11 8.57
C ILE A 23 4.81 -11.38 8.33
N ALA A 24 5.42 -12.56 8.39
CA ALA A 24 4.71 -13.83 8.20
C ALA A 24 3.62 -14.05 9.25
N ARG A 25 3.87 -13.71 10.53
CA ARG A 25 2.88 -13.76 11.61
C ARG A 25 1.70 -12.83 11.32
N TYR A 26 1.95 -11.63 10.82
CA TYR A 26 0.90 -10.68 10.43
C TYR A 26 0.01 -11.24 9.32
N TYR A 27 0.59 -11.74 8.22
CA TYR A 27 -0.16 -12.38 7.14
C TYR A 27 -0.92 -13.63 7.61
N GLU A 28 -0.31 -14.45 8.47
CA GLU A 28 -0.97 -15.63 9.03
C GLU A 28 -2.18 -15.23 9.89
N LEU A 29 -2.07 -14.19 10.71
CA LEU A 29 -3.17 -13.66 11.51
C LEU A 29 -4.31 -13.14 10.63
N LEU A 30 -4.00 -12.35 9.60
CA LEU A 30 -4.99 -11.94 8.60
C LEU A 30 -5.71 -13.17 8.01
N SER A 31 -4.97 -14.25 7.71
CA SER A 31 -5.53 -15.47 7.11
C SER A 31 -6.47 -16.26 8.00
N LYS A 32 -6.35 -16.05 9.31
CA LYS A 32 -7.21 -16.66 10.34
C LYS A 32 -8.50 -15.85 10.55
N MET A 33 -8.54 -14.59 10.13
CA MET A 33 -9.74 -13.75 10.12
C MET A 33 -10.64 -14.07 8.90
N VAL A 34 -11.44 -13.12 8.41
CA VAL A 34 -12.50 -13.41 7.43
C VAL A 34 -12.10 -13.23 5.97
N SER A 35 -10.95 -12.60 5.71
CA SER A 35 -10.64 -11.99 4.41
C SER A 35 -9.69 -12.85 3.55
N ILE A 36 -8.40 -12.90 3.89
CA ILE A 36 -7.39 -13.63 3.12
C ILE A 36 -7.42 -15.13 3.41
N LYS A 37 -7.23 -15.98 2.40
CA LYS A 37 -7.09 -17.43 2.59
C LYS A 37 -5.60 -17.78 2.68
N PRO A 38 -5.22 -18.83 3.42
CA PRO A 38 -3.81 -19.26 3.49
C PRO A 38 -3.18 -19.50 2.11
N LYS A 39 -3.95 -20.03 1.16
CA LYS A 39 -3.49 -20.26 -0.23
C LYS A 39 -3.20 -18.98 -1.03
N ASP A 40 -3.68 -17.83 -0.55
CA ASP A 40 -3.46 -16.54 -1.20
C ASP A 40 -2.13 -15.92 -0.76
N ILE A 41 -1.44 -16.53 0.22
CA ILE A 41 -0.16 -16.09 0.76
C ILE A 41 0.95 -16.98 0.22
N ALA A 42 1.91 -16.38 -0.47
CA ALA A 42 3.12 -17.05 -0.90
C ALA A 42 4.17 -16.94 0.20
N TYR A 43 4.53 -18.05 0.84
CA TYR A 43 5.67 -18.12 1.76
C TYR A 43 6.94 -18.57 1.03
N ALA A 44 8.10 -18.07 1.44
CA ALA A 44 9.39 -18.57 0.97
C ALA A 44 9.79 -19.85 1.73
N GLY A 45 10.54 -20.74 1.09
CA GLY A 45 11.22 -21.83 1.78
C GLY A 45 12.45 -21.34 2.55
N GLN A 46 13.12 -22.24 3.28
CA GLN A 46 14.32 -21.91 4.08
C GLN A 46 15.47 -21.32 3.26
N GLY A 47 15.58 -21.66 1.97
CA GLY A 47 16.59 -21.11 1.06
C GLY A 47 16.15 -19.87 0.28
N GLY A 48 15.00 -19.28 0.65
CA GLY A 48 14.38 -18.22 -0.14
C GLY A 48 13.76 -18.74 -1.43
N ARG A 49 13.25 -17.82 -2.25
CA ARG A 49 12.73 -18.13 -3.59
C ARG A 49 13.85 -18.07 -4.63
N SER A 50 13.68 -18.85 -5.70
CA SER A 50 14.63 -18.94 -6.81
C SER A 50 14.82 -17.59 -7.50
N ASP A 51 16.06 -17.29 -7.86
CA ASP A 51 16.43 -16.12 -8.67
C ASP A 51 15.73 -16.12 -10.03
N SER A 52 15.34 -17.28 -10.56
CA SER A 52 14.54 -17.37 -11.80
C SER A 52 13.14 -16.74 -11.68
N MET A 53 12.66 -16.52 -10.45
CA MET A 53 11.39 -15.86 -10.17
C MET A 53 11.54 -14.34 -9.99
N LEU A 54 12.77 -13.83 -9.96
CA LEU A 54 13.09 -12.42 -9.73
C LEU A 54 13.81 -11.83 -10.94
N SER A 55 13.41 -10.64 -11.37
CA SER A 55 14.18 -9.89 -12.37
C SER A 55 15.36 -9.19 -11.70
N LEU A 56 16.38 -9.96 -11.30
CA LEU A 56 17.52 -9.44 -10.52
C LEU A 56 18.25 -8.28 -11.20
N SER A 57 18.42 -8.33 -12.53
CA SER A 57 19.04 -7.23 -13.29
C SER A 57 18.25 -5.93 -13.11
N LYS A 58 16.93 -6.00 -13.23
CA LYS A 58 16.03 -4.85 -13.08
C LYS A 58 15.96 -4.33 -11.65
N LEU A 59 15.94 -5.24 -10.66
CA LEU A 59 16.03 -4.86 -9.24
C LEU A 59 17.33 -4.11 -8.95
N ARG A 60 18.46 -4.60 -9.45
CA ARG A 60 19.76 -3.92 -9.31
C ARG A 60 19.82 -2.60 -10.06
N LEU A 61 19.24 -2.53 -11.26
CA LEU A 61 19.12 -1.29 -12.03
C LEU A 61 18.34 -0.23 -11.25
N LEU A 62 17.30 -0.64 -10.53
CA LEU A 62 16.57 0.24 -9.64
C LEU A 62 17.39 0.64 -8.41
N GLY A 63 18.48 -0.03 -8.06
CA GLY A 63 19.31 0.31 -6.89
C GLY A 63 19.08 -0.61 -5.69
N PHE A 64 18.36 -1.73 -5.86
CA PHE A 64 18.24 -2.74 -4.81
C PHE A 64 19.61 -3.40 -4.60
N ASN A 65 20.18 -3.22 -3.41
CA ASN A 65 21.43 -3.87 -3.03
C ASN A 65 21.20 -5.37 -2.73
N GLU A 66 22.29 -6.14 -2.60
CA GLU A 66 22.20 -7.59 -2.34
C GLU A 66 21.45 -7.94 -1.05
N ARG A 67 21.49 -7.07 -0.04
CA ARG A 67 20.76 -7.26 1.22
C ARG A 67 19.25 -7.14 1.02
N MET A 68 18.79 -6.16 0.26
CA MET A 68 17.38 -5.99 -0.08
C MET A 68 16.90 -7.10 -1.03
N ILE A 69 17.73 -7.51 -1.99
CA ILE A 69 17.42 -8.67 -2.85
C ILE A 69 17.25 -9.94 -2.00
N ASP A 70 18.16 -10.17 -1.05
CA ASP A 70 18.07 -11.28 -0.12
C ASP A 70 16.81 -11.19 0.77
N PHE A 71 16.44 -10.00 1.25
CA PHE A 71 15.16 -9.80 1.93
C PHE A 71 13.96 -10.18 1.06
N ILE A 72 13.91 -9.67 -0.18
CA ILE A 72 12.83 -9.94 -1.12
C ILE A 72 12.66 -11.44 -1.32
N ARG A 73 13.76 -12.20 -1.48
CA ARG A 73 13.75 -13.67 -1.62
C ARG A 73 12.95 -14.38 -0.52
N HIS A 74 12.90 -13.81 0.68
CA HIS A 74 12.34 -14.45 1.86
C HIS A 74 10.99 -13.88 2.30
N VAL A 75 10.70 -12.62 2.02
CA VAL A 75 9.46 -11.97 2.49
C VAL A 75 8.20 -12.66 1.95
N PRO A 76 7.17 -12.90 2.79
CA PRO A 76 5.88 -13.39 2.30
C PRO A 76 5.14 -12.28 1.54
N PHE A 77 4.30 -12.67 0.58
CA PHE A 77 3.49 -11.72 -0.19
C PHE A 77 2.11 -12.30 -0.54
N SER A 78 1.15 -11.43 -0.87
CA SER A 78 -0.14 -11.82 -1.44
C SER A 78 0.02 -12.12 -2.93
N HIS A 79 -0.52 -13.24 -3.41
CA HIS A 79 -0.48 -13.61 -4.82
C HIS A 79 -1.18 -12.61 -5.75
N SER A 80 -2.10 -11.79 -5.23
CA SER A 80 -2.84 -10.81 -6.03
C SER A 80 -2.60 -9.40 -5.48
N SER A 81 -2.34 -8.49 -6.41
CA SER A 81 -2.08 -7.07 -6.15
C SER A 81 -3.29 -6.32 -5.62
N ASP A 82 -4.48 -6.80 -5.97
CA ASP A 82 -5.76 -6.11 -5.75
C ASP A 82 -6.34 -6.43 -4.36
N ARG A 83 -5.52 -7.01 -3.49
CA ARG A 83 -5.89 -7.58 -2.21
C ARG A 83 -5.06 -6.92 -1.10
N PRO A 84 -5.58 -5.88 -0.44
CA PRO A 84 -4.84 -5.10 0.56
C PRO A 84 -4.32 -5.98 1.69
N ALA A 85 -3.04 -5.85 2.01
CA ALA A 85 -2.50 -6.35 3.26
C ALA A 85 -2.48 -5.26 4.35
N PHE A 86 -2.81 -4.01 4.01
CA PHE A 86 -2.92 -2.88 4.93
C PHE A 86 -4.08 -1.96 4.48
N PRO A 87 -4.70 -1.17 5.36
CA PRO A 87 -5.74 -0.22 4.96
C PRO A 87 -5.32 0.66 3.78
N TYR A 88 -6.19 0.76 2.78
CA TYR A 88 -6.00 1.61 1.60
C TYR A 88 -4.72 1.33 0.78
N THR A 89 -4.14 0.13 0.87
CA THR A 89 -2.98 -0.26 0.07
C THR A 89 -3.31 -1.27 -1.01
N THR A 90 -2.47 -1.32 -2.04
CA THR A 90 -2.34 -2.49 -2.93
C THR A 90 -1.03 -3.20 -2.60
N THR A 91 -1.02 -4.52 -2.66
CA THR A 91 0.22 -5.27 -2.40
C THR A 91 1.03 -5.39 -3.67
N ARG A 92 2.31 -4.98 -3.65
CA ARG A 92 3.21 -5.22 -4.78
C ARG A 92 3.89 -6.58 -4.64
N ASN A 93 3.90 -7.34 -5.73
CA ASN A 93 4.53 -8.65 -5.78
C ASN A 93 5.76 -8.61 -6.69
N TYR A 94 6.94 -8.54 -6.05
CA TYR A 94 8.29 -8.52 -6.69
C TYR A 94 8.61 -9.71 -7.60
N TYR A 95 7.75 -10.74 -7.61
CA TYR A 95 7.94 -11.98 -8.37
C TYR A 95 7.11 -12.06 -9.65
N THR A 96 6.10 -11.21 -9.83
CA THR A 96 5.21 -11.29 -10.99
C THR A 96 4.93 -9.91 -11.57
N ASN A 97 5.33 -9.69 -12.82
CA ASN A 97 4.85 -8.59 -13.67
C ASN A 97 4.90 -7.18 -13.05
N LEU A 98 5.91 -6.84 -12.23
CA LEU A 98 6.21 -5.44 -11.92
C LEU A 98 6.81 -4.73 -13.13
N PHE A 99 7.68 -5.44 -13.83
CA PHE A 99 8.42 -4.91 -14.95
C PHE A 99 7.67 -5.11 -16.27
N ARG A 100 6.54 -4.41 -16.44
CA ARG A 100 5.68 -4.50 -17.64
C ARG A 100 6.14 -3.60 -18.79
N TYR A 101 7.03 -2.67 -18.53
CA TYR A 101 7.54 -1.72 -19.50
C TYR A 101 8.95 -2.11 -19.98
N PRO A 102 9.34 -1.73 -21.22
CA PRO A 102 10.73 -1.75 -21.68
C PRO A 102 11.68 -1.12 -20.66
N GLU A 103 12.93 -1.57 -20.62
CA GLU A 103 13.91 -1.04 -19.65
C GLU A 103 14.17 0.44 -19.83
N GLU A 104 14.09 0.91 -21.07
CA GLU A 104 14.25 2.30 -21.50
C GLU A 104 13.13 3.22 -20.96
N ASP A 105 11.98 2.65 -20.60
CA ASP A 105 10.81 3.38 -20.09
C ASP A 105 10.78 3.44 -18.55
N TYR A 106 11.70 2.75 -17.86
CA TYR A 106 11.87 2.97 -16.43
C TYR A 106 12.47 4.37 -16.24
N MET A 107 11.60 5.31 -15.91
CA MET A 107 11.98 6.63 -15.44
C MET A 107 12.63 6.47 -14.06
N LEU A 108 13.89 6.06 -14.01
CA LEU A 108 14.66 5.91 -12.76
C LEU A 108 14.74 7.22 -11.97
N GLU A 109 14.51 8.35 -12.64
CA GLU A 109 14.44 9.69 -12.07
C GLU A 109 13.05 10.05 -11.50
N ASP A 110 11.99 9.30 -11.82
CA ASP A 110 10.62 9.48 -11.30
C ASP A 110 10.15 8.20 -10.60
N PRO A 111 10.42 8.07 -9.29
CA PRO A 111 10.20 6.81 -8.62
C PRO A 111 8.71 6.55 -8.29
N HIS A 112 7.82 7.52 -8.55
CA HIS A 112 6.37 7.28 -8.57
C HIS A 112 5.96 6.38 -9.74
N ARG A 113 6.68 6.45 -10.87
CA ARG A 113 6.38 5.63 -12.06
C ARG A 113 7.00 4.25 -12.02
N THR A 114 8.08 4.06 -11.27
CA THR A 114 8.65 2.73 -11.05
C THR A 114 7.85 1.93 -10.03
N GLU A 115 6.96 2.57 -9.26
CA GLU A 115 6.23 1.99 -8.11
C GLU A 115 7.17 1.25 -7.13
N MET A 116 8.48 1.58 -7.17
CA MET A 116 9.57 0.88 -6.52
C MET A 116 10.57 1.93 -6.05
N TRP A 117 10.65 2.12 -4.74
CA TRP A 117 11.41 3.18 -4.09
C TRP A 117 12.63 2.65 -3.34
N PRO A 118 13.79 2.49 -3.99
CA PRO A 118 15.07 2.71 -3.36
C PRO A 118 15.39 4.22 -3.45
N PHE A 119 15.79 4.78 -2.32
CA PHE A 119 16.03 6.20 -2.08
C PHE A 119 16.83 6.99 -3.14
N PRO A 120 16.66 8.33 -3.28
CA PRO A 120 15.72 9.24 -2.59
C PRO A 120 14.74 9.99 -3.54
N GLY A 121 13.46 10.11 -3.16
CA GLY A 121 12.52 11.04 -3.80
C GLY A 121 11.10 10.93 -3.23
N ALA A 122 10.20 11.78 -3.72
CA ALA A 122 9.02 12.27 -3.01
C ALA A 122 7.82 11.30 -2.82
N ALA A 123 6.96 11.68 -1.88
CA ALA A 123 5.81 10.94 -1.36
C ALA A 123 4.56 11.03 -2.26
N GLY A 124 3.92 9.88 -2.51
CA GLY A 124 2.57 9.80 -3.10
C GLY A 124 1.50 9.79 -2.00
N LEU A 125 0.23 10.01 -2.38
CA LEU A 125 -0.96 9.93 -1.50
C LEU A 125 -1.29 8.51 -1.00
N GLU A 126 -0.40 7.55 -1.23
CA GLU A 126 -0.59 6.15 -0.91
C GLU A 126 0.11 5.81 0.41
N THR A 127 -0.37 4.77 1.11
CA THR A 127 0.35 4.26 2.28
C THR A 127 1.46 3.32 1.82
N TRP A 128 2.70 3.57 2.26
CA TRP A 128 3.87 2.78 1.93
C TRP A 128 4.78 2.60 3.15
N TRP A 129 5.65 1.60 3.10
CA TRP A 129 6.63 1.31 4.13
C TRP A 129 8.03 1.43 3.56
N MET A 130 8.89 2.14 4.26
CA MET A 130 10.30 2.15 3.95
C MET A 130 11.05 1.27 4.95
N LEU A 131 11.73 0.23 4.46
CA LEU A 131 12.60 -0.62 5.28
C LEU A 131 14.06 -0.21 5.08
N ASP A 132 14.69 0.30 6.13
CA ASP A 132 16.13 0.50 6.17
C ASP A 132 16.80 -0.81 6.59
N THR A 133 17.52 -1.41 5.64
CA THR A 133 18.21 -2.68 5.86
C THR A 133 19.57 -2.53 6.55
N ASN A 134 19.98 -1.32 6.93
CA ASN A 134 21.21 -1.09 7.71
C ASN A 134 20.98 -1.26 9.21
N ASN A 135 19.84 -0.81 9.71
CA ASN A 135 19.42 -0.85 11.12
C ASN A 135 18.18 -1.75 11.35
N GLY A 136 17.48 -2.18 10.29
CA GLY A 136 16.25 -2.97 10.43
C GLY A 136 15.05 -2.14 10.89
N GLU A 137 15.09 -0.83 10.67
CA GLU A 137 14.01 0.08 11.02
C GLU A 137 13.04 0.25 9.84
N LEU A 138 11.76 0.42 10.17
CA LEU A 138 10.69 0.70 9.23
C LEU A 138 10.13 2.09 9.51
N THR A 139 9.95 2.87 8.46
CA THR A 139 9.21 4.14 8.50
C THR A 139 7.87 3.94 7.79
N PRO A 140 6.74 3.98 8.54
CA PRO A 140 5.42 3.82 7.94
C PRO A 140 4.90 5.17 7.43
N HIS A 141 4.73 5.32 6.13
CA HIS A 141 4.21 6.53 5.51
C HIS A 141 2.71 6.39 5.24
N GLY A 142 1.91 7.35 5.71
CA GLY A 142 0.48 7.42 5.48
C GLY A 142 0.05 8.79 4.94
N PRO A 143 -1.22 8.95 4.53
CA PRO A 143 -1.73 10.17 3.89
C PRO A 143 -1.89 11.38 4.84
N SER A 144 -1.63 11.24 6.15
CA SER A 144 -1.69 12.33 7.12
C SER A 144 -0.39 12.42 7.92
N THR A 145 0.24 13.60 7.90
CA THR A 145 1.54 13.82 8.54
C THR A 145 1.38 14.99 9.52
N GLU A 146 1.42 14.69 10.83
CA GLU A 146 1.40 15.70 11.90
C GLU A 146 2.80 16.07 12.42
N TRP A 147 3.86 15.55 11.81
CA TRP A 147 5.23 15.71 12.33
C TRP A 147 6.01 16.80 11.59
N GLU A 148 6.84 17.54 12.33
CA GLU A 148 7.86 18.42 11.77
C GLU A 148 8.88 17.56 11.01
N VAL A 149 8.77 17.59 9.67
CA VAL A 149 9.70 16.91 8.79
C VAL A 149 10.99 17.74 8.70
N PRO A 150 12.19 17.17 8.95
CA PRO A 150 13.45 17.89 8.75
C PRO A 150 13.57 18.39 7.30
N GLU A 151 14.08 19.61 7.09
CA GLU A 151 14.21 20.24 5.75
C GLU A 151 15.03 19.39 4.76
N ASP A 152 15.92 18.53 5.23
CA ASP A 152 16.77 17.64 4.42
C ASP A 152 16.23 16.20 4.31
N GLU A 153 15.16 15.87 5.02
CA GLU A 153 14.53 14.55 5.04
C GLU A 153 13.03 14.64 4.76
N GLU A 154 12.62 15.46 3.79
CA GLU A 154 11.21 15.70 3.40
C GLU A 154 10.39 14.43 3.12
N TRP A 155 11.08 13.33 2.83
CA TRP A 155 10.52 12.00 2.67
C TRP A 155 10.12 11.33 3.99
N ARG A 156 10.70 11.69 5.14
CA ARG A 156 10.40 11.16 6.49
C ARG A 156 9.15 11.79 7.06
N THR A 157 8.01 11.25 6.70
CA THR A 157 6.73 11.70 7.24
C THR A 157 6.33 11.09 8.59
N SER A 158 7.16 10.19 9.12
CA SER A 158 6.99 9.55 10.43
C SER A 158 8.33 9.13 11.03
N SER A 159 8.36 8.87 12.34
CA SER A 159 9.56 8.38 13.01
C SER A 159 9.86 6.92 12.63
N PRO A 160 11.12 6.57 12.29
CA PRO A 160 11.54 5.19 12.15
C PRO A 160 11.32 4.40 13.44
N MET A 161 11.01 3.12 13.31
CA MET A 161 10.87 2.21 14.45
C MET A 161 11.33 0.81 14.09
N PRO A 162 11.67 -0.06 15.06
CA PRO A 162 12.05 -1.44 14.76
C PRO A 162 10.97 -2.15 13.94
N THR A 163 11.34 -2.72 12.81
CA THR A 163 10.37 -3.34 11.87
C THR A 163 9.56 -4.45 12.55
N THR A 164 10.20 -5.24 13.40
CA THR A 164 9.53 -6.31 14.17
C THR A 164 8.47 -5.74 15.10
N ALA A 165 8.78 -4.64 15.81
CA ALA A 165 7.84 -3.96 16.69
C ALA A 165 6.65 -3.36 15.91
N TYR A 166 6.89 -2.81 14.71
CA TYR A 166 5.82 -2.32 13.84
C TYR A 166 4.82 -3.43 13.48
N PHE A 167 5.29 -4.57 12.98
CA PHE A 167 4.40 -5.69 12.60
C PHE A 167 3.76 -6.38 13.80
N GLU A 168 4.40 -6.37 14.97
CA GLU A 168 3.77 -6.79 16.23
C GLU A 168 2.62 -5.85 16.61
N GLY A 169 2.80 -4.54 16.49
CA GLY A 169 1.75 -3.54 16.63
C GLY A 169 0.57 -3.78 15.68
N LEU A 170 0.84 -4.08 14.40
CA LEU A 170 -0.22 -4.42 13.43
C LEU A 170 -0.99 -5.69 13.82
N CYS A 171 -0.33 -6.67 14.44
CA CYS A 171 -1.02 -7.84 14.96
C CYS A 171 -1.95 -7.47 16.13
N GLU A 172 -1.49 -6.62 17.04
CA GLU A 172 -2.32 -6.10 18.13
C GLU A 172 -3.50 -5.27 17.62
N ASP A 173 -3.32 -4.50 16.55
CA ASP A 173 -4.40 -3.73 15.92
C ASP A 173 -5.47 -4.64 15.30
N LEU A 174 -5.08 -5.79 14.74
CA LEU A 174 -6.03 -6.81 14.27
C LEU A 174 -6.74 -7.53 15.44
N ILE A 175 -6.00 -7.85 16.51
CA ILE A 175 -6.56 -8.50 17.70
C ILE A 175 -7.56 -7.59 18.39
N SER A 176 -7.21 -6.33 18.59
CA SER A 176 -8.03 -5.29 19.23
C SER A 176 -9.11 -4.68 18.33
N LEU A 177 -9.13 -5.07 17.05
CA LEU A 177 -10.06 -4.57 16.03
C LEU A 177 -9.98 -3.04 15.85
N LYS A 178 -8.77 -2.49 15.90
CA LYS A 178 -8.44 -1.16 15.35
C LYS A 178 -8.32 -1.24 13.83
N MET A 179 -7.82 -2.37 13.32
CA MET A 179 -7.91 -2.78 11.92
C MET A 179 -8.88 -3.94 11.76
N ILE A 180 -9.83 -3.81 10.84
CA ILE A 180 -10.94 -4.75 10.68
C ILE A 180 -10.94 -5.25 9.23
N PRO A 181 -10.38 -6.45 8.97
CA PRO A 181 -10.54 -7.09 7.69
C PRO A 181 -12.01 -7.38 7.41
N VAL A 182 -12.50 -6.94 6.26
CA VAL A 182 -13.86 -7.18 5.80
C VAL A 182 -13.83 -7.84 4.42
N PRO A 183 -14.74 -8.78 4.13
CA PRO A 183 -14.86 -9.32 2.79
C PRO A 183 -15.23 -8.21 1.79
N GLY A 184 -14.78 -8.34 0.55
CA GLY A 184 -15.24 -7.48 -0.53
C GLY A 184 -16.74 -7.63 -0.79
N GLY A 185 -17.28 -6.74 -1.62
CA GLY A 185 -18.69 -6.74 -1.99
C GLY A 185 -19.15 -8.03 -2.67
N PRO A 186 -20.46 -8.23 -2.84
CA PRO A 186 -21.01 -9.36 -3.59
C PRO A 186 -20.41 -9.44 -5.01
N GLY A 187 -19.81 -10.59 -5.35
CA GLY A 187 -19.21 -10.82 -6.68
C GLY A 187 -17.73 -10.45 -6.80
N TRP A 188 -17.16 -9.82 -5.76
CA TRP A 188 -15.74 -9.48 -5.73
C TRP A 188 -14.94 -10.53 -4.95
N ASP A 189 -13.81 -10.98 -5.53
CA ASP A 189 -12.88 -11.91 -4.87
C ASP A 189 -11.71 -11.18 -4.16
N TYR A 190 -11.90 -9.88 -3.86
CA TYR A 190 -11.00 -9.08 -3.02
C TYR A 190 -11.59 -8.85 -1.62
N TRP A 191 -10.84 -8.18 -0.76
CA TRP A 191 -11.25 -7.79 0.59
C TRP A 191 -10.73 -6.39 0.90
N GLU A 192 -11.18 -5.81 2.00
CA GLU A 192 -10.69 -4.53 2.50
C GLU A 192 -10.24 -4.67 3.95
N ILE A 193 -9.48 -3.70 4.43
CA ILE A 193 -9.17 -3.55 5.85
C ILE A 193 -9.65 -2.15 6.24
N TRP A 194 -10.67 -2.10 7.09
CA TRP A 194 -11.21 -0.85 7.61
C TRP A 194 -10.50 -0.44 8.89
N THR A 195 -10.28 0.85 9.09
CA THR A 195 -9.72 1.40 10.32
C THR A 195 -10.80 2.09 11.15
N VAL A 196 -10.72 1.94 12.47
CA VAL A 196 -11.53 2.72 13.41
C VAL A 196 -10.70 3.93 13.80
N PRO A 197 -11.08 5.17 13.44
CA PRO A 197 -10.38 6.37 13.89
C PRO A 197 -10.36 6.43 15.41
N GLU A 198 -9.17 6.52 16.01
CA GLU A 198 -9.06 6.81 17.45
C GLU A 198 -9.22 8.32 17.65
N GLY A 199 -10.14 8.72 18.54
CA GLY A 199 -10.20 10.10 19.02
C GLY A 199 -10.82 11.12 18.06
N GLY A 200 -12.00 10.86 17.50
CA GLY A 200 -13.08 11.86 17.31
C GLY A 200 -12.83 13.17 16.54
N HIS A 201 -11.66 13.46 16.00
CA HIS A 201 -11.38 14.67 15.23
C HIS A 201 -11.22 14.33 13.74
N LEU A 202 -12.35 14.01 13.12
CA LEU A 202 -12.56 14.26 11.71
C LEU A 202 -13.28 15.60 11.62
N GLU A 203 -12.52 16.69 11.51
CA GLU A 203 -13.09 18.01 11.19
C GLU A 203 -13.72 18.04 9.79
N ASP A 204 -13.54 17.00 8.99
CA ASP A 204 -14.20 16.84 7.71
C ASP A 204 -15.60 16.19 7.86
N ARG A 205 -16.58 17.05 8.14
CA ARG A 205 -18.02 16.79 8.26
C ARG A 205 -18.70 16.47 6.92
N SER A 206 -18.15 15.56 6.13
CA SER A 206 -18.93 14.95 5.06
C SER A 206 -19.87 13.89 5.66
N SER A 207 -21.13 13.84 5.21
CA SER A 207 -22.10 12.81 5.62
C SER A 207 -21.63 11.38 5.32
N HIS A 208 -20.70 11.24 4.38
CA HIS A 208 -20.04 9.98 4.03
C HIS A 208 -19.13 9.47 5.15
N ASN A 209 -18.39 10.36 5.84
CA ASN A 209 -17.50 9.98 6.94
C ASN A 209 -18.28 9.45 8.15
N HIS A 210 -19.42 10.04 8.50
CA HIS A 210 -20.25 9.57 9.62
C HIS A 210 -20.93 8.23 9.33
N ALA A 211 -21.41 8.04 8.09
CA ALA A 211 -21.97 6.76 7.67
C ALA A 211 -20.90 5.67 7.73
N PHE A 212 -19.73 5.88 7.13
CA PHE A 212 -18.63 4.92 7.16
C PHE A 212 -18.22 4.55 8.60
N LEU A 213 -18.12 5.53 9.50
CA LEU A 213 -17.83 5.28 10.92
C LEU A 213 -18.87 4.35 11.58
N THR A 214 -20.14 4.51 11.24
CA THR A 214 -21.24 3.65 11.73
C THR A 214 -21.04 2.21 11.27
N TRP A 215 -20.71 2.00 9.99
CA TRP A 215 -20.47 0.66 9.43
C TRP A 215 -19.21 0.01 10.00
N THR A 216 -18.13 0.77 10.20
CA THR A 216 -16.91 0.26 10.83
C THR A 216 -17.15 -0.14 12.27
N ASN A 217 -17.91 0.66 13.04
CA ASN A 217 -18.28 0.32 14.40
C ASN A 217 -19.14 -0.95 14.45
N GLU A 218 -20.13 -1.09 13.57
CA GLU A 218 -20.95 -2.31 13.50
C GLU A 218 -20.09 -3.53 13.15
N ALA A 219 -19.16 -3.42 12.19
CA ALA A 219 -18.21 -4.47 11.85
C ALA A 219 -17.37 -4.90 13.06
N LYS A 220 -16.91 -3.93 13.88
CA LYS A 220 -16.17 -4.18 15.12
C LYS A 220 -16.99 -5.04 16.10
N THR A 221 -18.30 -4.82 16.20
CA THR A 221 -19.16 -5.62 17.11
C THR A 221 -19.41 -7.06 16.64
N ILE A 222 -19.29 -7.33 15.33
CA ILE A 222 -19.53 -8.66 14.76
C ILE A 222 -18.45 -9.65 15.17
N TYR A 223 -17.19 -9.23 15.23
CA TYR A 223 -16.05 -10.10 15.54
C TYR A 223 -16.16 -10.77 16.93
N PRO A 224 -16.42 -10.04 18.04
CA PRO A 224 -16.64 -10.65 19.35
C PRO A 224 -17.85 -11.60 19.39
N ARG A 225 -18.93 -11.29 18.66
CA ARG A 225 -20.11 -12.19 18.52
C ARG A 225 -19.76 -13.52 17.83
N CYS A 226 -18.62 -13.56 17.15
CA CYS A 226 -18.06 -14.74 16.52
C CYS A 226 -16.87 -15.33 17.30
N HIS A 227 -16.64 -14.91 18.54
CA HIS A 227 -15.58 -15.36 19.44
C HIS A 227 -14.14 -14.95 19.06
N TRP A 228 -13.97 -13.88 18.27
CA TRP A 228 -12.64 -13.27 18.13
C TRP A 228 -12.18 -12.62 19.45
N PRO A 229 -10.89 -12.66 19.82
CA PRO A 229 -9.73 -13.20 19.09
C PRO A 229 -9.37 -14.67 19.41
N ASP A 230 -10.22 -15.40 20.15
CA ASP A 230 -9.92 -16.80 20.49
C ASP A 230 -10.10 -17.71 19.28
N LEU A 231 -8.98 -18.00 18.61
CA LEU A 231 -8.92 -18.85 17.42
C LEU A 231 -9.48 -20.25 17.63
N ARG A 232 -9.56 -20.76 18.87
CA ARG A 232 -10.15 -22.08 19.15
C ARG A 232 -11.66 -22.07 19.01
N TYR A 233 -12.30 -20.94 19.30
CA TYR A 233 -13.75 -20.79 19.24
C TYR A 233 -14.21 -19.88 18.10
N PHE A 234 -13.28 -19.20 17.41
CA PHE A 234 -13.60 -18.23 16.38
C PHE A 234 -14.40 -18.86 15.23
N GLN A 235 -15.65 -18.41 15.08
CA GLN A 235 -16.58 -18.89 14.06
C GLN A 235 -16.38 -18.14 12.74
N ARG A 236 -15.24 -18.38 12.08
CA ARG A 236 -14.81 -17.68 10.86
C ARG A 236 -15.90 -17.58 9.79
N ALA A 237 -16.57 -18.69 9.46
CA ALA A 237 -17.61 -18.72 8.43
C ALA A 237 -18.85 -17.88 8.81
N ARG A 238 -19.24 -17.90 10.08
CA ARG A 238 -20.34 -17.07 10.61
C ARG A 238 -19.96 -15.59 10.56
N CYS A 239 -18.74 -15.25 10.99
CA CYS A 239 -18.22 -13.88 10.96
C CYS A 239 -18.23 -13.33 9.53
N ARG A 240 -17.67 -14.10 8.58
CA ARG A 240 -17.67 -13.73 7.15
C ARG A 240 -19.07 -13.49 6.61
N ARG A 241 -20.05 -14.35 6.93
CA ARG A 241 -21.44 -14.17 6.48
C ARG A 241 -22.06 -12.87 7.03
N LEU A 242 -21.90 -12.61 8.34
CA LEU A 242 -22.44 -11.39 8.96
C LEU A 242 -21.82 -10.12 8.37
N LEU A 243 -20.51 -10.13 8.09
CA LEU A 243 -19.84 -9.00 7.44
C LEU A 243 -20.24 -8.82 5.97
N LEU A 244 -20.51 -9.90 5.24
CA LEU A 244 -21.07 -9.81 3.89
C LEU A 244 -22.47 -9.19 3.90
N ASP A 245 -23.31 -9.53 4.88
CA ASP A 245 -24.64 -8.94 5.01
C ASP A 245 -24.57 -7.46 5.42
N LEU A 246 -23.63 -7.10 6.31
CA LEU A 246 -23.30 -5.72 6.62
C LEU A 246 -22.89 -4.93 5.36
N ARG A 247 -22.00 -5.52 4.54
CA ARG A 247 -21.48 -4.91 3.31
C ARG A 247 -22.58 -4.65 2.29
N LYS A 248 -23.52 -5.58 2.10
CA LYS A 248 -24.70 -5.38 1.24
C LYS A 248 -25.53 -4.17 1.70
N GLY A 249 -25.68 -4.00 3.01
CA GLY A 249 -26.35 -2.83 3.59
C GLY A 249 -25.62 -1.52 3.27
N PHE A 250 -24.30 -1.51 3.44
CA PHE A 250 -23.47 -0.35 3.11
C PHE A 250 -23.57 0.04 1.63
N GLU A 251 -23.45 -0.93 0.72
CA GLU A 251 -23.55 -0.68 -0.73
C GLU A 251 -24.95 -0.22 -1.16
N ALA A 252 -26.00 -0.71 -0.52
CA ALA A 252 -27.36 -0.23 -0.75
C ALA A 252 -27.50 1.24 -0.33
N TYR A 253 -26.98 1.60 0.85
CA TYR A 253 -26.94 2.98 1.33
C TYR A 253 -26.16 3.90 0.38
N GLU A 254 -24.97 3.50 -0.09
CA GLU A 254 -24.20 4.30 -1.05
C GLU A 254 -24.95 4.50 -2.38
N ARG A 255 -25.65 3.47 -2.86
CA ARG A 255 -26.43 3.55 -4.10
C ARG A 255 -27.61 4.50 -3.97
N GLU A 256 -28.32 4.46 -2.84
CA GLU A 256 -29.43 5.38 -2.55
C GLU A 256 -28.94 6.82 -2.39
N GLY A 257 -27.81 7.04 -1.70
CA GLY A 257 -27.17 8.35 -1.59
C GLY A 257 -26.75 8.94 -2.94
N LYS A 258 -26.18 8.12 -3.84
CA LYS A 258 -25.86 8.51 -5.22
C LYS A 258 -27.10 8.78 -6.07
N ALA A 259 -28.20 8.06 -5.84
CA ALA A 259 -29.47 8.27 -6.56
C ALA A 259 -30.18 9.58 -6.12
N MET A 260 -29.95 10.05 -4.90
CA MET A 260 -30.50 11.31 -4.38
C MET A 260 -29.63 12.54 -4.70
N SER A 261 -28.40 12.37 -5.18
CA SER A 261 -27.62 13.49 -5.72
C SER A 261 -28.22 13.97 -7.04
N PRO A 262 -28.56 15.27 -7.19
CA PRO A 262 -29.07 15.80 -8.44
C PRO A 262 -28.06 15.49 -9.55
N ARG A 263 -28.52 14.81 -10.61
CA ARG A 263 -27.78 14.83 -11.87
C ARG A 263 -27.66 16.30 -12.24
N LEU A 264 -26.43 16.84 -12.26
CA LEU A 264 -26.18 18.12 -12.91
C LEU A 264 -26.83 18.02 -14.29
N PRO A 265 -27.71 18.97 -14.67
CA PRO A 265 -28.34 18.93 -15.98
C PRO A 265 -27.21 18.83 -17.01
N ALA A 266 -27.33 17.90 -17.94
CA ALA A 266 -26.47 17.85 -19.09
C ALA A 266 -26.43 19.27 -19.66
N SER A 267 -25.23 19.86 -19.71
CA SER A 267 -25.00 21.14 -20.38
C SER A 267 -25.74 21.08 -21.70
N THR A 268 -26.86 21.79 -21.80
CA THR A 268 -27.53 22.03 -23.06
C THR A 268 -26.47 22.68 -23.93
N GLY A 269 -26.02 21.96 -24.94
CA GLY A 269 -25.09 22.49 -25.93
C GLY A 269 -25.72 23.75 -26.49
N ASP A 270 -25.17 24.90 -26.12
CA ASP A 270 -25.37 26.11 -26.87
C ASP A 270 -24.92 25.82 -28.30
N THR A 271 -25.88 25.89 -29.20
CA THR A 271 -25.68 26.07 -30.63
C THR A 271 -24.93 27.39 -30.85
N GLU A 272 -23.62 27.37 -30.62
CA GLU A 272 -22.72 28.39 -31.16
C GLU A 272 -22.08 27.83 -32.44
N LYS A 273 -22.46 28.46 -33.55
CA LYS A 273 -22.06 28.11 -34.92
C LYS A 273 -20.54 28.03 -34.99
N ARG A 274 -20.01 26.86 -35.38
CA ARG A 274 -18.65 26.76 -35.91
C ARG A 274 -18.49 27.75 -37.07
N PRO A 275 -17.49 28.65 -37.05
CA PRO A 275 -17.09 29.31 -38.28
C PRO A 275 -16.48 28.26 -39.24
N PRO A 276 -16.67 28.39 -40.55
CA PRO A 276 -16.21 27.41 -41.52
C PRO A 276 -14.69 27.35 -41.54
N THR A 277 -14.17 26.13 -41.60
CA THR A 277 -12.75 25.84 -41.81
C THR A 277 -12.27 26.49 -43.12
N PRO A 278 -11.20 27.31 -43.11
CA PRO A 278 -10.61 27.77 -44.36
C PRO A 278 -9.88 26.62 -45.08
N PRO A 279 -9.77 26.68 -46.41
CA PRO A 279 -9.20 25.59 -47.21
C PRO A 279 -7.70 25.46 -46.97
N VAL A 280 -7.23 24.21 -47.03
CA VAL A 280 -5.82 23.82 -46.99
C VAL A 280 -5.09 24.52 -48.13
N LEU A 281 -4.17 25.42 -47.78
CA LEU A 281 -3.12 25.90 -48.67
C LEU A 281 -1.84 25.19 -48.28
N GLU A 282 -1.37 24.30 -49.15
CA GLU A 282 0.05 23.94 -49.22
C GLU A 282 0.84 25.24 -49.41
N LEU A 283 1.83 25.51 -48.56
CA LEU A 283 2.99 26.32 -48.89
C LEU A 283 4.16 26.02 -47.95
N GLU A 284 5.31 26.12 -48.57
CA GLU A 284 6.67 25.70 -48.23
C GLU A 284 7.31 26.36 -46.99
N GLU A 285 8.40 25.72 -46.56
CA GLU A 285 9.66 26.26 -46.03
C GLU A 285 9.64 27.45 -45.04
N GLY A 286 10.22 27.20 -43.85
CA GLY A 286 11.13 28.17 -43.22
C GLY A 286 10.91 28.46 -41.74
N TYR A 287 11.98 28.26 -40.96
CA TYR A 287 12.28 28.82 -39.63
C TYR A 287 11.51 28.21 -38.43
N LEU A 288 12.11 27.78 -37.32
CA LEU A 288 13.47 27.93 -36.79
C LEU A 288 13.71 26.88 -35.69
N ASP A 289 14.93 26.35 -35.67
CA ASP A 289 15.59 25.65 -34.57
C ASP A 289 15.42 26.33 -33.21
N LEU A 290 14.95 25.59 -32.21
CA LEU A 290 15.44 25.68 -30.84
C LEU A 290 15.32 24.28 -30.20
N TYR A 291 16.39 23.88 -29.49
CA TYR A 291 16.64 22.59 -28.83
C TYR A 291 17.42 21.55 -29.65
N SER A 292 18.70 21.85 -29.91
CA SER A 292 19.75 20.83 -29.98
C SER A 292 20.36 20.59 -28.58
N PRO A 293 20.57 19.33 -28.16
CA PRO A 293 21.28 19.00 -26.91
C PRO A 293 22.80 19.20 -27.08
N PRO A 294 23.55 19.52 -25.99
CA PRO A 294 24.98 19.76 -26.09
C PRO A 294 25.76 18.48 -26.38
N SER A 295 26.50 18.53 -27.49
CA SER A 295 27.50 17.53 -27.91
C SER A 295 28.63 17.44 -26.89
N ARG A 296 28.97 16.21 -26.49
CA ARG A 296 30.20 15.89 -25.75
C ARG A 296 31.41 16.28 -26.60
N ILE A 297 32.27 17.13 -26.04
CA ILE A 297 33.65 17.29 -26.49
C ILE A 297 34.42 16.07 -25.96
N LEU A 298 34.90 15.25 -26.89
CA LEU A 298 36.06 14.40 -26.69
C LEU A 298 37.27 15.30 -26.94
N ASP A 299 38.14 15.43 -25.96
CA ASP A 299 39.54 15.79 -26.17
C ASP A 299 40.42 14.72 -25.51
N ASP A 300 41.56 14.50 -26.14
CA ASP A 300 42.52 13.39 -26.09
C ASP A 300 43.01 12.90 -24.72
#